data_AF-Q5NBB9-F1
#
_entry.id   AF-Q5NBB9-F1
#
_cell.length_a   1.000
_cell.length_b   1.000
_cell.length_c   1.000
_cell.angle_alpha   90.00
_cell.angle_beta   90.00
_cell.angle_gamma   90.00
#
_symmetry.space_group_name_H-M   'P 1'
#
loop_
_entity.id
_entity.type
_entity.pdbx_description
1 polymer ?
#
loop_
_entity_poly.entity_id
_entity_poly.type
_entity_poly.pdbx_seq_one_letter_code
_entity_poly.pdbx_strand_id
1 'polypeptide(L)'
;MKALAVTLSYMVYDAACCYLNDDVRVDNTVHHLVSIVGIAAGLAYRRCGTEMVASLFVTEISSPLLHLREILKEFGIKDTDLNLLVDILFAVIFSVARMGFGPYLTYVTVTADNPILIKAMATGLQLVSAYWFLRILRMVRHKLGKKRPAPKVAGD
;
A
#
# COMPACT_ATOMS: atom_id res chain seq x y z
N MET A 1 -8.67 -18.75 -8.80
CA MET A 1 -8.84 -18.07 -10.11
C MET A 1 -10.06 -17.15 -10.17
N LYS A 2 -11.27 -17.59 -9.82
CA LYS A 2 -12.47 -16.71 -9.82
C LYS A 2 -12.28 -15.45 -8.96
N ALA A 3 -11.76 -15.59 -7.74
CA ALA A 3 -11.47 -14.45 -6.86
C ALA A 3 -10.53 -13.43 -7.52
N LEU A 4 -9.42 -13.90 -8.12
CA LEU A 4 -8.47 -13.04 -8.83
C LEU A 4 -9.10 -12.32 -10.03
N ALA A 5 -10.03 -12.96 -10.76
CA ALA A 5 -10.74 -12.33 -11.86
C ALA A 5 -11.66 -11.19 -11.38
N VAL A 6 -12.40 -11.43 -10.28
CA VAL A 6 -13.22 -10.38 -9.65
C VAL A 6 -12.35 -9.24 -9.14
N THR A 7 -11.22 -9.54 -8.49
CA THR A 7 -10.27 -8.52 -8.04
C THR A 7 -9.67 -7.74 -9.22
N LEU A 8 -9.36 -8.39 -10.34
CA LEU A 8 -8.88 -7.69 -11.54
C LEU A 8 -9.93 -6.70 -12.05
N SER A 9 -11.19 -7.11 -12.15
CA SER A 9 -12.28 -6.22 -12.55
C SER A 9 -12.41 -5.02 -11.61
N TYR A 10 -12.31 -5.25 -10.30
CA TYR A 10 -12.30 -4.17 -9.31
C TYR A 10 -11.10 -3.22 -9.49
N MET A 11 -9.89 -3.74 -9.68
CA MET A 11 -8.68 -2.91 -9.86
C MET A 11 -8.74 -2.05 -11.13
N VAL A 12 -9.33 -2.57 -12.21
CA VAL A 12 -9.58 -1.81 -13.45
C VAL A 12 -10.62 -0.72 -13.21
N TYR A 13 -11.72 -1.05 -12.52
CA TYR A 13 -12.75 -0.09 -12.16
C TYR A 13 -12.19 1.05 -11.30
N ASP A 14 -11.43 0.72 -10.26
CA ASP A 14 -10.83 1.68 -9.34
C ASP A 14 -9.84 2.60 -10.07
N ALA A 15 -8.98 2.04 -10.93
CA ALA A 15 -8.07 2.83 -11.77
C ALA A 15 -8.81 3.79 -12.71
N ALA A 16 -9.94 3.36 -13.30
CA ALA A 16 -10.77 4.22 -14.12
C ALA A 16 -11.41 5.34 -13.29
N CYS A 17 -11.89 5.05 -12.08
CA CYS A 17 -12.42 6.06 -11.16
C CYS A 17 -11.34 7.09 -10.77
N CYS A 18 -10.13 6.68 -10.44
CA CYS A 18 -9.03 7.61 -10.15
C CYS A 18 -8.73 8.52 -11.35
N TYR A 19 -8.70 7.96 -12.57
CA TYR A 19 -8.45 8.74 -13.78
C TYR A 19 -9.58 9.75 -14.08
N LEU A 20 -10.84 9.34 -13.92
CA LEU A 20 -12.00 10.19 -14.20
C LEU A 20 -12.21 11.30 -13.17
N ASN A 21 -11.68 11.16 -11.95
CA ASN A 21 -11.74 12.16 -10.90
C ASN A 21 -10.44 12.99 -10.77
N ASP A 22 -9.56 12.96 -11.78
CA ASP A 22 -8.27 13.66 -11.81
C ASP A 22 -7.31 13.31 -10.65
N ASP A 23 -7.51 12.19 -9.95
CA ASP A 23 -6.58 11.68 -8.92
C ASP A 23 -5.46 10.83 -9.54
N VAL A 24 -4.73 11.45 -10.49
CA VAL A 24 -3.73 10.78 -11.33
C VAL A 24 -2.33 10.86 -10.72
N ARG A 25 -2.24 10.57 -9.43
CA ARG A 25 -0.94 10.53 -8.75
C ARG A 25 -0.08 9.40 -9.28
N VAL A 26 1.13 9.72 -9.74
CA VAL A 26 2.07 8.77 -10.36
C VAL A 26 2.26 7.50 -9.52
N ASP A 27 2.38 7.63 -8.20
CA ASP A 27 2.56 6.48 -7.32
C ASP A 27 1.33 5.55 -7.29
N ASN A 28 0.13 6.12 -7.32
CA ASN A 28 -1.11 5.35 -7.40
C ASN A 28 -1.31 4.72 -8.80
N THR A 29 -1.01 5.47 -9.86
CA THR A 29 -1.11 4.95 -11.23
C THR A 29 -0.16 3.77 -11.46
N VAL A 30 1.09 3.86 -10.98
CA VAL A 30 2.05 2.75 -11.06
C VAL A 30 1.57 1.56 -10.23
N HIS A 31 0.99 1.80 -9.05
CA HIS A 31 0.38 0.73 -8.25
C HIS A 31 -0.71 -0.02 -9.03
N HIS A 32 -1.70 0.71 -9.57
CA HIS A 32 -2.77 0.08 -10.35
C HIS A 32 -2.24 -0.65 -11.58
N LEU A 33 -1.30 -0.06 -12.32
CA LEU A 33 -0.70 -0.68 -13.50
C LEU A 33 -0.05 -2.02 -13.14
N VAL A 34 0.82 -2.03 -12.12
CA VAL A 34 1.53 -3.25 -11.69
C VAL A 34 0.56 -4.30 -11.16
N SER A 35 -0.47 -3.89 -10.40
CA SER A 35 -1.51 -4.78 -9.89
C SER A 35 -2.34 -5.39 -11.01
N ILE A 36 -2.81 -4.59 -11.96
CA ILE A 36 -3.64 -5.04 -13.10
C ILE A 36 -2.83 -6.00 -13.97
N VAL A 37 -1.63 -5.62 -14.39
CA VAL A 37 -0.78 -6.45 -15.25
C VAL A 37 -0.35 -7.73 -14.52
N GLY A 38 0.00 -7.64 -13.24
CA GLY A 38 0.36 -8.80 -12.42
C GLY A 38 -0.80 -9.80 -12.27
N ILE A 39 -2.00 -9.30 -11.99
CA ILE A 39 -3.19 -10.16 -11.86
C ILE A 39 -3.58 -10.77 -13.20
N ALA A 40 -3.59 -9.97 -14.27
CA ALA A 40 -3.86 -10.45 -15.63
C ALA A 40 -2.85 -11.53 -16.07
N ALA A 41 -1.55 -11.32 -15.80
CA ALA A 41 -0.52 -12.31 -16.10
C ALA A 41 -0.74 -13.62 -15.34
N GLY A 42 -1.03 -13.57 -14.04
CA GLY A 42 -1.32 -14.78 -13.26
C GLY A 42 -2.56 -15.54 -13.76
N LEU A 43 -3.60 -14.82 -14.20
CA LEU A 43 -4.77 -15.42 -14.84
C LEU A 43 -4.46 -16.05 -16.20
N ALA A 44 -3.69 -15.36 -17.04
CA ALA A 44 -3.32 -15.82 -18.38
C ALA A 44 -2.40 -17.05 -18.34
N TYR A 45 -1.34 -17.00 -17.52
CA TYR A 45 -0.41 -18.12 -17.35
C TYR A 45 -0.96 -19.25 -16.48
N ARG A 46 -2.04 -18.99 -15.71
CA ARG A 46 -2.64 -19.93 -14.74
C ARG A 46 -1.63 -20.46 -13.71
N ARG A 47 -0.80 -19.56 -13.18
CA ARG A 47 0.26 -19.86 -12.20
C ARG A 47 0.14 -18.96 -10.96
N CYS A 48 0.87 -19.30 -9.90
CA CYS A 48 1.07 -18.53 -8.67
C CYS A 48 -0.20 -17.96 -8.00
N GLY A 49 -1.34 -18.66 -8.12
CA GLY A 49 -2.61 -18.14 -7.62
C GLY A 49 -2.64 -17.96 -6.09
N THR A 50 -1.96 -18.84 -5.35
CA THR A 50 -1.88 -18.76 -3.88
C THR A 50 -1.05 -17.56 -3.44
N GLU A 51 0.12 -17.36 -4.05
CA GLU A 51 1.01 -16.24 -3.81
C GLU A 51 0.33 -14.91 -4.15
N MET A 52 -0.46 -14.87 -5.23
CA MET A 52 -1.24 -13.68 -5.60
C MET A 52 -2.34 -13.37 -4.59
N VAL A 53 -3.11 -14.38 -4.13
CA VAL A 53 -4.15 -14.16 -3.11
C VAL A 53 -3.53 -13.73 -1.79
N ALA A 54 -2.40 -14.33 -1.39
CA ALA A 54 -1.64 -13.91 -0.22
C ALA A 54 -1.14 -12.46 -0.37
N SER A 55 -0.63 -12.10 -1.55
CA SER A 55 -0.19 -10.75 -1.86
C SER A 55 -1.35 -9.75 -1.75
N LEU A 56 -2.53 -10.08 -2.28
CA LEU A 56 -3.73 -9.24 -2.17
C LEU A 56 -4.11 -9.02 -0.69
N PHE A 57 -4.10 -10.06 0.12
CA PHE A 57 -4.38 -9.92 1.54
C PHE A 57 -3.36 -9.00 2.24
N VAL A 58 -2.07 -9.22 1.98
CA VAL A 58 -0.98 -8.41 2.54
C VAL A 58 -1.07 -6.94 2.10
N THR A 59 -1.47 -6.69 0.86
CA THR A 59 -1.62 -5.32 0.38
C THR A 59 -2.88 -4.64 0.91
N GLU A 60 -3.99 -5.36 1.05
CA GLU A 60 -5.28 -4.77 1.41
C GLU A 60 -5.56 -4.65 2.90
N ILE A 61 -4.87 -5.41 3.77
CA ILE A 61 -5.15 -5.37 5.21
C ILE A 61 -4.93 -3.98 5.83
N SER A 62 -4.07 -3.13 5.23
CA SER A 62 -3.88 -1.75 5.66
C SER A 62 -4.91 -0.75 5.11
N SER A 63 -5.65 -1.13 4.07
CA SER A 63 -6.58 -0.23 3.33
C SER A 63 -7.74 0.29 4.20
N PRO A 64 -8.38 -0.48 5.10
CA PRO A 64 -9.41 0.05 5.99
C PRO A 64 -8.94 1.23 6.85
N LEU A 65 -7.70 1.18 7.35
CA LEU A 65 -7.13 2.28 8.13
C LEU A 65 -6.70 3.45 7.24
N LEU A 66 -6.28 3.19 6.00
CA LEU A 66 -6.00 4.23 4.99
C LEU A 66 -7.26 5.03 4.67
N HIS A 67 -8.39 4.36 4.45
CA HIS A 67 -9.66 5.04 4.20
C HIS A 67 -10.16 5.76 5.46
N LEU A 68 -10.05 5.14 6.64
CA LEU A 68 -10.43 5.79 7.89
C LEU A 68 -9.66 7.09 8.13
N ARG A 69 -8.35 7.14 7.90
CA ARG A 69 -7.57 8.39 8.04
C ARG A 69 -7.93 9.44 7.00
N GLU A 70 -8.36 9.05 5.80
CA GLU A 70 -8.81 9.98 4.76
C GLU A 70 -10.18 10.57 5.11
N ILE A 71 -11.11 9.72 5.54
CA ILE A 71 -12.42 10.13 6.05
C ILE A 71 -12.27 11.11 7.23
N LEU A 72 -11.42 10.81 8.22
CA LEU A 72 -11.16 11.73 9.33
C LEU A 72 -10.63 13.10 8.88
N LYS A 73 -9.81 13.13 7.82
CA LYS A 73 -9.31 14.38 7.25
C LYS A 73 -10.41 15.17 6.54
N GLU A 74 -11.35 14.50 5.87
CA GLU A 74 -12.50 15.14 5.24
C GLU A 74 -13.44 15.75 6.27
N PHE A 75 -13.65 15.11 7.41
CA PHE A 75 -14.41 15.66 8.55
C PHE A 75 -13.67 16.78 9.33
N GLY A 76 -12.51 17.24 8.86
CA GLY A 76 -11.74 18.30 9.53
C GLY A 76 -11.01 17.85 10.80
N ILE A 77 -11.03 16.55 11.13
CA ILE A 77 -10.34 15.97 12.29
C ILE A 77 -8.87 15.74 11.91
N LYS A 78 -8.14 16.83 11.65
CA LYS A 78 -6.71 16.85 11.33
C LYS A 78 -5.91 17.21 12.58
N ASP A 79 -4.72 16.62 12.72
CA ASP A 79 -3.77 16.89 13.81
C ASP A 79 -4.31 16.68 15.24
N THR A 80 -5.37 15.88 15.40
CA THR A 80 -5.88 15.42 16.70
C THR A 80 -5.21 14.13 17.16
N ASP A 81 -5.39 13.78 18.44
CA ASP A 81 -4.91 12.51 19.00
C ASP A 81 -5.53 11.29 18.31
N LEU A 82 -6.82 11.36 17.96
CA LEU A 82 -7.50 10.32 17.19
C LEU A 82 -6.88 10.15 15.80
N ASN A 83 -6.62 11.25 15.08
CA ASN A 83 -5.98 11.19 13.77
C ASN A 83 -4.57 10.57 13.87
N LEU A 84 -3.79 10.99 14.88
CA LEU A 84 -2.47 10.43 15.12
C LEU A 84 -2.53 8.93 15.44
N LEU A 85 -3.48 8.49 16.27
CA LEU A 85 -3.66 7.08 16.58
C LEU A 85 -3.93 6.26 15.31
N VAL A 86 -4.86 6.71 14.45
CA VAL A 86 -5.16 6.02 13.19
C VAL A 86 -3.96 6.03 12.25
N ASP A 87 -3.22 7.14 12.14
CA ASP A 87 -1.99 7.21 11.34
C ASP A 87 -0.91 6.23 11.85
N ILE A 88 -0.77 6.07 13.17
CA ILE A 88 0.17 5.11 13.78
C ILE A 88 -0.29 3.67 13.51
N LEU A 89 -1.58 3.36 13.71
CA LEU A 89 -2.12 2.03 13.44
C LEU A 89 -1.96 1.66 11.96
N PHE A 90 -2.26 2.60 11.06
CA PHE A 90 -2.04 2.45 9.63
C PHE A 90 -0.57 2.15 9.34
N ALA A 91 0.34 2.95 9.91
CA ALA A 91 1.77 2.74 9.72
C ALA A 91 2.25 1.38 10.22
N VAL A 92 1.79 0.92 11.39
CA VAL A 92 2.15 -0.38 11.96
C VAL A 92 1.64 -1.52 11.07
N ILE A 93 0.35 -1.53 10.72
CA ILE A 93 -0.23 -2.59 9.89
C ILE A 93 0.44 -2.61 8.51
N PHE A 94 0.61 -1.45 7.88
CA PHE A 94 1.30 -1.33 6.60
C PHE A 94 2.73 -1.90 6.67
N SER A 95 3.47 -1.58 7.74
CA SER A 95 4.86 -2.04 7.92
C SER A 95 4.93 -3.56 8.12
N VAL A 96 4.15 -4.10 9.04
CA VAL A 96 4.14 -5.54 9.34
C VAL A 96 3.72 -6.32 8.11
N ALA A 97 2.62 -5.92 7.47
CA ALA A 97 2.12 -6.59 6.29
C ALA A 97 3.12 -6.46 5.12
N ARG A 98 3.39 -5.24 4.67
CA ARG A 98 4.08 -5.02 3.39
C ARG A 98 5.60 -5.03 3.48
N MET A 99 6.20 -4.70 4.62
CA MET A 99 7.66 -4.77 4.82
C MET A 99 8.11 -6.04 5.55
N GLY A 100 7.22 -6.67 6.33
CA GLY A 100 7.47 -7.98 6.94
C GLY A 100 7.14 -9.12 5.99
N PHE A 101 5.87 -9.31 5.67
CA PHE A 101 5.41 -10.42 4.82
C PHE A 101 5.59 -10.17 3.32
N GLY A 102 5.49 -8.91 2.87
CA GLY A 102 5.65 -8.53 1.46
C GLY A 102 6.95 -9.04 0.81
N PRO A 103 8.15 -8.75 1.36
CA PRO A 103 9.41 -9.23 0.79
C PRO A 103 9.51 -10.75 0.75
N TYR A 104 8.94 -11.45 1.74
CA TYR A 104 8.90 -12.90 1.75
C TYR A 104 8.06 -13.45 0.58
N LEU A 105 6.84 -12.91 0.38
CA LEU A 105 6.00 -13.31 -0.76
C LEU A 105 6.65 -12.97 -2.10
N THR A 106 7.30 -11.80 -2.21
CA THR A 106 8.07 -11.44 -3.40
C THR A 106 9.20 -12.43 -3.62
N TYR A 107 9.98 -12.76 -2.59
CA TYR A 107 11.07 -13.73 -2.66
C TYR A 107 10.59 -15.08 -3.19
N VAL A 108 9.56 -15.67 -2.56
CA VAL A 108 8.98 -16.95 -3.01
C VAL A 108 8.51 -16.88 -4.46
N THR A 109 7.86 -15.77 -4.85
CA THR A 109 7.37 -15.59 -6.22
C THR A 109 8.49 -15.48 -7.25
N VAL A 110 9.58 -14.78 -6.93
CA VAL A 110 10.70 -14.57 -7.87
C VAL A 110 11.66 -15.75 -7.95
N THR A 111 11.79 -16.54 -6.88
CA THR A 111 12.65 -17.73 -6.88
C THR A 111 11.97 -18.95 -7.49
N ALA A 112 10.63 -19.00 -7.48
CA ALA A 112 9.89 -20.06 -8.15
C ALA A 112 10.03 -20.00 -9.68
N ASP A 113 9.68 -21.10 -10.35
CA ASP A 113 9.59 -21.21 -11.81
C ASP A 113 8.34 -20.49 -12.33
N ASN A 114 8.35 -19.16 -12.22
CA ASN A 114 7.31 -18.27 -12.71
C ASN A 114 7.79 -17.53 -13.97
N PRO A 115 6.87 -17.17 -14.89
CA PRO A 115 7.18 -16.29 -16.01
C PRO A 115 7.82 -14.97 -15.55
N ILE A 116 8.77 -14.46 -16.34
CA ILE A 116 9.52 -13.22 -16.03
C ILE A 116 8.57 -12.05 -15.73
N LEU A 117 7.45 -11.96 -16.45
CA LEU A 117 6.44 -10.93 -16.23
C LEU A 117 5.87 -10.96 -14.81
N ILE A 118 5.55 -12.14 -14.28
CA ILE A 118 5.03 -12.29 -12.90
C ILE A 118 6.09 -11.85 -11.89
N LYS A 119 7.34 -12.24 -12.10
CA LYS A 119 8.46 -11.84 -11.23
C LYS A 119 8.67 -10.32 -11.23
N ALA A 120 8.60 -9.71 -12.41
CA ALA A 120 8.71 -8.26 -12.57
C ALA A 120 7.57 -7.53 -11.85
N MET A 121 6.32 -7.99 -12.00
CA MET A 121 5.17 -7.37 -11.33
C MET A 121 5.21 -7.55 -9.81
N ALA A 122 5.58 -8.72 -9.31
CA ALA A 122 5.75 -8.96 -7.87
C ALA A 122 6.83 -8.05 -7.27
N THR A 123 7.96 -7.89 -7.97
CA THR A 123 9.04 -6.97 -7.57
C THR A 123 8.57 -5.53 -7.61
N GLY A 124 7.89 -5.11 -8.68
CA GLY A 124 7.32 -3.78 -8.83
C GLY A 124 6.38 -3.41 -7.68
N LEU A 125 5.50 -4.34 -7.29
CA LEU A 125 4.54 -4.13 -6.21
C LEU A 125 5.25 -3.94 -4.86
N GLN A 126 6.34 -4.69 -4.63
CA GLN A 126 7.17 -4.51 -3.44
C GLN A 126 7.91 -3.17 -3.43
N LEU A 127 8.40 -2.70 -4.58
CA LEU A 127 9.07 -1.41 -4.69
C LEU A 127 8.11 -0.24 -4.44
N VAL A 128 6.89 -0.29 -4.99
CA VAL A 128 5.84 0.71 -4.69
C VAL A 128 5.52 0.71 -3.19
N SER A 129 5.43 -0.46 -2.58
CA SER A 129 5.19 -0.59 -1.14
C SER A 129 6.33 0.00 -0.31
N ALA A 130 7.58 -0.21 -0.71
CA ALA A 130 8.74 0.37 -0.04
C ALA A 130 8.77 1.91 -0.18
N TYR A 131 8.42 2.43 -1.37
CA TYR A 131 8.28 3.86 -1.59
C TYR A 131 7.24 4.49 -0.64
N TRP A 132 6.05 3.89 -0.55
CA TRP A 132 5.01 4.34 0.37
C TRP A 132 5.43 4.22 1.85
N PHE A 133 6.13 3.16 2.22
CA PHE A 133 6.67 3.01 3.58
C PHE A 133 7.57 4.19 3.97
N LEU A 134 8.47 4.61 3.07
CA LEU A 134 9.33 5.77 3.33
C LEU A 134 8.52 7.07 3.52
N ARG A 135 7.44 7.26 2.78
CA ARG A 135 6.53 8.41 2.97
C ARG A 135 5.80 8.35 4.30
N ILE A 136 5.32 7.17 4.69
CA ILE A 136 4.65 6.95 5.98
C ILE A 136 5.60 7.25 7.14
N LEU A 137 6.84 6.78 7.08
CA LEU A 137 7.86 7.09 8.10
C LEU A 137 8.09 8.59 8.24
N ARG A 138 8.19 9.33 7.12
CA ARG A 138 8.34 10.79 7.15
C ARG A 138 7.13 11.47 7.80
N MET A 139 5.91 11.03 7.45
CA MET A 139 4.66 11.55 8.03
C MET A 139 4.62 11.33 9.55
N VAL A 140 4.87 10.11 10.02
CA VAL A 140 4.85 9.77 11.46
C VAL A 140 5.91 10.57 12.21
N ARG A 141 7.14 10.64 11.71
CA ARG A 141 8.23 11.44 12.31
C ARG A 141 7.83 12.92 12.43
N HIS A 142 7.25 13.49 11.38
CA HIS A 142 6.81 14.89 11.38
C HIS A 142 5.73 15.15 12.45
N LYS A 143 4.71 14.28 12.54
CA LYS A 143 3.62 14.44 13.51
C LYS A 143 4.07 14.26 14.96
N LEU A 144 5.00 13.34 15.22
CA LEU A 144 5.61 13.18 16.54
C LEU A 144 6.51 14.37 16.91
N GLY A 145 7.21 14.95 15.93
CA GLY A 145 8.03 16.14 16.11
C GLY A 145 7.22 17.37 16.52
N LYS A 146 6.06 17.61 15.90
CA LYS A 146 5.13 18.70 16.26
C LYS A 146 4.62 18.63 17.71
N LYS A 147 4.54 17.42 18.29
CA LYS A 147 4.06 17.23 19.67
C LYS A 147 5.13 17.46 20.73
N ARG A 148 6.42 17.49 20.38
CA ARG A 148 7.48 17.79 21.35
C ARG A 148 7.43 19.30 21.66
N PRO A 149 7.27 19.70 22.94
CA PRO A 149 7.42 21.11 23.29
C PRO A 149 8.85 21.57 22.96
N ALA A 150 8.99 22.83 22.53
CA ALA A 150 10.31 23.43 22.30
C ALA A 150 11.17 23.26 23.57
N PRO A 151 12.49 23.05 23.45
CA PRO A 151 13.37 23.03 24.61
C PRO A 151 13.13 24.33 25.37
N LYS A 152 12.85 24.25 26.68
CA LYS A 152 12.90 25.45 27.51
C LYS A 152 14.30 26.01 27.34
N VAL A 153 14.42 27.16 26.68
CA VAL A 153 15.65 27.95 26.72
C VAL A 153 15.87 28.21 28.21
N ALA A 154 16.90 27.58 28.77
CA ALA A 154 17.34 27.88 30.12
C ALA A 154 17.71 29.36 30.10
N GLY A 155 16.90 30.18 30.77
CA GLY A 155 17.26 31.57 31.02
C GLY A 155 18.34 31.59 32.08
N ASP A 156 19.47 32.20 31.73
CA ASP A 156 20.48 32.71 32.67
C ASP A 156 20.06 34.09 33.17
#